data_AF-A0A495J441-F1
#
_entry.id   AF-A0A495J441-F1
#
_cell.length_a   1.000
_cell.length_b   1.000
_cell.length_c   1.000
_cell.angle_alpha   90.00
_cell.angle_beta   90.00
_cell.angle_gamma   90.00
#
_symmetry.space_group_name_H-M   'P 1'
#
loop_
_entity.id
_entity.type
_entity.pdbx_description
1 polymer ?
#
loop_
_entity_poly.entity_id
_entity_poly.type
_entity_poly.pdbx_seq_one_letter_code
_entity_poly.pdbx_strand_id
1 'polypeptide(L)'
;MTKKKIRTLVKTARKTAKKDIASTLVRELKAVADKVVPGSKKIDKAIKKDAKGLAKKIAKEIAIDEAGLVAANKQEKAEPQVTTANTATNTSTSAAKTNVAPKTPKKASVSKTADKSVKS
;
A
#
# COMPACT_ATOMS: atom_id res chain seq x y z
N MET A 1 -4.34 -26.69 -17.96
CA MET A 1 -5.07 -26.71 -16.68
C MET A 1 -6.37 -27.50 -16.77
N THR A 2 -6.86 -28.07 -15.66
CA THR A 2 -8.22 -28.64 -15.59
C THR A 2 -9.25 -27.54 -15.32
N LYS A 3 -10.48 -27.70 -15.81
CA LYS A 3 -11.59 -26.73 -15.62
C LYS A 3 -11.81 -26.36 -14.14
N LYS A 4 -11.63 -27.32 -13.22
CA LYS A 4 -11.73 -27.10 -11.77
C LYS A 4 -10.68 -26.11 -11.26
N LYS A 5 -9.42 -26.21 -11.72
CA LYS A 5 -8.34 -25.30 -11.31
C LYS A 5 -8.60 -23.86 -11.79
N ILE A 6 -9.04 -23.69 -13.04
CA ILE A 6 -9.38 -22.36 -13.62
C ILE A 6 -10.49 -21.69 -12.81
N ARG A 7 -11.60 -22.40 -12.57
CA ARG A 7 -12.71 -21.87 -11.75
C ARG A 7 -12.26 -21.44 -10.35
N THR A 8 -11.36 -22.20 -9.75
CA THR A 8 -10.82 -21.88 -8.42
C THR A 8 -9.96 -20.62 -8.47
N LEU A 9 -9.12 -20.48 -9.50
CA LEU A 9 -8.29 -19.30 -9.72
C LEU A 9 -9.13 -18.05 -9.95
N VAL A 10 -10.13 -18.12 -10.84
CA VAL A 10 -11.10 -17.04 -11.12
C VAL A 10 -11.83 -16.62 -9.84
N LYS A 11 -12.29 -17.59 -9.04
CA LYS A 11 -12.96 -17.31 -7.75
C LYS A 11 -12.03 -16.59 -6.77
N THR A 12 -10.77 -17.01 -6.68
CA THR A 12 -9.77 -16.38 -5.82
C THR A 12 -9.46 -14.97 -6.29
N ALA A 13 -9.23 -14.77 -7.59
CA ALA A 13 -8.99 -13.45 -8.17
C ALA A 13 -10.14 -12.47 -7.88
N ARG A 14 -11.39 -12.88 -8.12
CA ARG A 14 -12.58 -12.06 -7.79
C ARG A 14 -12.69 -11.77 -6.30
N LYS A 15 -12.31 -12.72 -5.44
CA LYS A 15 -12.30 -12.53 -3.97
C LYS A 15 -11.25 -11.51 -3.54
N THR A 16 -10.07 -11.54 -4.15
CA THR A 16 -9.00 -10.57 -3.90
C THR A 16 -9.40 -9.19 -4.41
N ALA A 17 -9.82 -9.08 -5.67
CA ALA A 17 -10.32 -7.83 -6.24
C ALA A 17 -11.42 -7.20 -5.39
N LYS A 18 -12.39 -7.99 -4.92
CA LYS A 18 -13.44 -7.52 -4.00
C LYS A 18 -12.87 -6.88 -2.72
N LYS A 19 -11.84 -7.48 -2.13
CA LYS A 19 -11.22 -6.94 -0.90
C LYS A 19 -10.47 -5.66 -1.18
N ASP A 20 -9.69 -5.63 -2.27
CA ASP A 20 -8.84 -4.50 -2.62
C ASP A 20 -9.67 -3.29 -3.05
N ILE A 21 -10.73 -3.51 -3.84
CA ILE A 21 -11.68 -2.45 -4.21
C ILE A 21 -12.34 -1.90 -2.94
N ALA A 22 -12.81 -2.78 -2.05
CA ALA A 22 -13.45 -2.32 -0.82
C ALA A 22 -12.50 -1.52 0.09
N SER A 23 -11.26 -1.97 0.28
CA SER A 23 -10.29 -1.26 1.12
C SER A 23 -9.89 0.08 0.52
N THR A 24 -9.69 0.14 -0.79
CA THR A 24 -9.34 1.36 -1.52
C THR A 24 -10.46 2.40 -1.42
N LEU A 25 -11.70 1.99 -1.71
CA LEU A 25 -12.88 2.87 -1.58
C LEU A 25 -13.04 3.39 -0.15
N VAL A 26 -12.90 2.52 0.85
CA VAL A 26 -12.99 2.94 2.25
C VAL A 26 -11.90 3.95 2.61
N ARG A 27 -10.66 3.73 2.16
CA ARG A 27 -9.54 4.63 2.43
C ARG A 27 -9.76 6.01 1.79
N GLU A 28 -10.10 6.05 0.51
CA GLU A 28 -10.25 7.30 -0.24
C GLU A 28 -11.47 8.09 0.24
N LEU A 29 -12.62 7.43 0.41
CA LEU A 29 -13.83 8.10 0.88
C LEU A 29 -13.68 8.59 2.33
N LYS A 30 -12.96 7.86 3.19
CA LYS A 30 -12.65 8.35 4.54
C LYS A 30 -11.71 9.54 4.50
N ALA A 31 -10.64 9.49 3.69
CA ALA A 31 -9.71 10.61 3.58
C ALA A 31 -10.39 11.90 3.09
N VAL A 32 -11.42 11.79 2.25
CA VAL A 32 -12.27 12.93 1.86
C VAL A 32 -13.23 13.32 2.97
N ALA A 33 -13.93 12.35 3.58
CA ALA A 33 -14.88 12.61 4.66
C ALA A 33 -14.23 13.26 5.87
N ASP A 34 -13.01 12.88 6.22
CA ASP A 34 -12.25 13.45 7.35
C ASP A 34 -11.90 14.93 7.13
N LYS A 35 -11.83 15.40 5.87
CA LYS A 35 -11.62 16.82 5.54
C LYS A 35 -12.90 17.65 5.67
N VAL A 36 -14.07 17.03 5.54
CA VAL A 36 -15.37 17.72 5.53
C VAL A 36 -16.07 17.60 6.88
N VAL A 37 -16.08 16.41 7.46
CA VAL A 37 -16.74 16.07 8.72
C VAL A 37 -15.85 15.09 9.52
N PRO A 38 -14.79 15.59 10.17
CA PRO A 38 -13.85 14.75 10.91
C PRO A 38 -14.53 13.99 12.06
N GLY A 39 -14.18 12.71 12.22
CA GLY A 39 -14.61 11.90 13.38
C GLY A 39 -16.07 11.42 13.36
N SER A 40 -16.80 11.61 12.25
CA SER A 40 -18.20 11.14 12.15
C SER A 40 -18.31 9.62 12.04
N LYS A 41 -18.62 8.97 13.16
CA LYS A 41 -18.85 7.51 13.24
C LYS A 41 -19.96 7.02 12.31
N LYS A 42 -20.99 7.85 12.09
CA LYS A 42 -22.14 7.49 11.22
C LYS A 42 -21.70 7.43 9.75
N ILE A 43 -20.98 8.44 9.28
CA ILE A 43 -20.45 8.51 7.91
C ILE A 43 -19.46 7.37 7.68
N ASP A 44 -18.55 7.14 8.63
CA ASP A 44 -17.61 6.03 8.61
C ASP A 44 -18.26 4.65 8.42
N LYS A 45 -19.38 4.42 9.12
CA LYS A 45 -20.12 3.17 9.05
C LYS A 45 -20.86 3.03 7.71
N ALA A 46 -21.40 4.13 7.18
CA ALA A 46 -22.02 4.17 5.86
C ALA A 46 -20.99 3.86 4.76
N ILE A 47 -19.86 4.57 4.74
CA ILE A 47 -18.75 4.35 3.80
C ILE A 47 -18.34 2.87 3.80
N LYS A 48 -18.12 2.26 4.97
CA LYS A 48 -17.74 0.84 5.06
C LYS A 48 -18.80 -0.11 4.49
N LYS A 49 -20.09 0.16 4.73
CA LYS A 49 -21.18 -0.69 4.22
C LYS A 49 -21.31 -0.55 2.70
N ASP A 50 -21.32 0.67 2.20
CA ASP A 50 -21.58 0.95 0.79
C ASP A 50 -20.39 0.57 -0.07
N ALA A 51 -19.16 0.83 0.38
CA ALA A 51 -17.95 0.35 -0.29
C ALA A 51 -17.93 -1.17 -0.41
N LYS A 52 -18.35 -1.90 0.64
CA LYS A 52 -18.46 -3.37 0.60
C LYS A 52 -19.55 -3.85 -0.36
N GLY A 53 -20.67 -3.14 -0.43
CA GLY A 53 -21.76 -3.42 -1.37
C GLY A 53 -21.32 -3.20 -2.82
N LEU A 54 -20.68 -2.07 -3.10
CA LEU A 54 -20.19 -1.69 -4.41
C LEU A 54 -19.07 -2.62 -4.88
N ALA A 55 -18.09 -2.93 -4.03
CA ALA A 55 -17.04 -3.90 -4.34
C ALA A 55 -17.59 -5.29 -4.66
N LYS A 56 -18.69 -5.72 -4.01
CA LYS A 56 -19.36 -7.00 -4.33
C LYS A 56 -19.99 -6.96 -5.73
N LYS A 57 -20.56 -5.83 -6.15
CA LYS A 57 -21.14 -5.68 -7.49
C LYS A 57 -20.03 -5.69 -8.54
N ILE A 58 -19.03 -4.83 -8.38
CA ILE A 58 -17.89 -4.75 -9.31
C ILE A 58 -17.21 -6.11 -9.45
N ALA A 59 -16.87 -6.79 -8.35
CA ALA A 59 -16.18 -8.08 -8.42
C ALA A 59 -16.95 -9.20 -9.13
N LYS A 60 -18.28 -9.08 -9.28
CA LYS A 60 -19.08 -10.02 -10.09
C LYS A 60 -18.98 -9.72 -11.58
N GLU A 61 -18.91 -8.44 -11.93
CA GLU A 61 -18.83 -7.95 -13.31
C GLU A 61 -17.41 -8.04 -13.89
N ILE A 62 -16.39 -8.31 -13.07
CA ILE A 62 -15.02 -8.55 -13.57
C ILE A 62 -15.03 -9.81 -14.46
N ALA A 63 -15.01 -9.58 -15.77
CA ALA A 63 -14.72 -10.58 -16.78
C ALA A 63 -13.23 -10.94 -16.71
N ILE A 64 -12.93 -12.23 -16.56
CA ILE A 64 -11.57 -12.75 -16.55
C ILE A 64 -11.43 -13.62 -17.79
N ASP A 65 -10.44 -13.32 -18.63
CA ASP A 65 -10.15 -14.11 -19.81
C ASP A 65 -9.58 -15.48 -19.40
N GLU A 66 -10.44 -16.50 -19.48
CA GLU A 66 -10.07 -17.89 -19.19
C GLU A 66 -9.15 -18.47 -20.26
N ALA A 67 -9.21 -17.99 -21.51
CA ALA A 67 -8.39 -18.50 -22.60
C ALA A 67 -6.93 -18.04 -22.42
N GLY A 68 -6.72 -16.76 -22.12
CA GLY A 68 -5.42 -16.20 -21.74
C GLY A 68 -4.80 -16.90 -20.53
N LEU A 69 -5.61 -17.25 -19.51
CA LEU A 69 -5.14 -18.00 -18.34
C LEU A 69 -4.62 -19.41 -18.68
N VAL A 70 -5.26 -20.09 -19.64
CA VAL A 70 -4.83 -21.43 -20.08
C VAL A 70 -3.59 -21.35 -20.96
N ALA A 71 -3.49 -20.32 -21.81
CA ALA A 71 -2.33 -20.08 -22.66
C ALA A 71 -1.07 -19.76 -21.83
N ALA A 72 -1.19 -18.86 -20.85
CA ALA A 72 -0.09 -18.49 -19.95
C ALA A 72 0.44 -19.70 -19.15
N ASN A 73 -0.45 -20.58 -18.66
CA ASN A 73 -0.02 -21.78 -17.92
C ASN A 73 0.65 -22.85 -18.80
N LYS A 74 0.43 -22.82 -20.13
CA LYS A 74 1.14 -23.72 -21.06
C LYS A 74 2.57 -23.22 -21.34
N GLN A 75 2.81 -21.91 -21.28
CA GLN A 75 4.15 -21.35 -21.47
C GLN A 75 5.09 -21.62 -20.28
N GLU A 76 4.56 -21.83 -19.08
CA GLU A 76 5.37 -22.22 -17.90
C GLU A 76 5.81 -23.70 -17.86
N LYS A 77 5.35 -24.55 -18.81
CA LYS A 77 5.78 -25.96 -18.91
C LYS A 77 6.73 -26.20 -20.09
N ALA A 78 7.57 -25.22 -20.38
CA ALA A 78 8.81 -25.42 -21.14
C ALA A 78 9.98 -25.22 -20.17
N GLU A 79 10.94 -26.15 -20.23
CA GLU A 79 12.13 -26.25 -19.39
C GLU A 79 12.95 -24.95 -19.27
N PRO A 80 13.73 -24.82 -18.18
CA PRO A 80 14.48 -23.62 -17.84
C PRO A 80 15.57 -23.34 -18.88
N GLN A 81 15.46 -22.22 -19.60
CA GLN A 81 16.63 -21.64 -20.23
C GLN A 81 17.47 -20.96 -19.13
N VAL A 82 18.44 -21.71 -18.63
CA VAL A 82 19.69 -21.18 -18.14
C VAL A 82 20.34 -20.35 -19.25
N THR A 83 20.40 -19.04 -19.06
CA THR A 83 21.47 -18.19 -19.61
C THR A 83 21.82 -17.13 -18.58
N THR A 84 22.90 -17.43 -17.86
CA THR A 84 23.97 -16.52 -17.43
C THR A 84 23.61 -15.20 -16.77
N ALA A 85 23.79 -15.18 -15.45
CA ALA A 85 24.30 -14.03 -14.73
C ALA A 85 25.63 -13.54 -15.33
N ASN A 86 25.71 -12.25 -15.62
CA ASN A 86 26.91 -11.39 -15.66
C ASN A 86 26.42 -9.97 -16.03
N THR A 87 26.76 -8.87 -15.39
CA THR A 87 27.77 -8.56 -14.38
C THR A 87 27.33 -7.27 -13.71
N ALA A 88 27.30 -7.25 -12.38
CA ALA A 88 27.44 -6.00 -11.64
C ALA A 88 28.92 -5.60 -11.68
N THR A 89 29.25 -4.43 -12.21
CA THR A 89 30.52 -3.76 -11.90
C THR A 89 30.33 -2.25 -11.86
N ASN A 90 30.32 -1.76 -10.62
CA ASN A 90 30.77 -0.45 -10.17
C ASN A 90 31.80 0.26 -11.07
N THR A 91 31.62 1.57 -11.21
CA THR A 91 32.70 2.57 -11.18
C THR A 91 32.17 3.76 -10.35
N SER A 92 32.51 3.81 -9.07
CA SER A 92 33.58 4.64 -8.48
C SER A 92 33.42 6.14 -8.79
N THR A 93 32.82 6.91 -7.89
CA THR A 93 33.54 7.78 -6.93
C THR A 93 34.44 8.82 -7.61
N SER A 94 33.91 10.03 -7.85
CA SER A 94 34.73 11.25 -7.84
C SER A 94 34.55 11.93 -6.49
N ALA A 95 35.59 11.82 -5.68
CA ALA A 95 35.75 12.58 -4.45
C ALA A 95 36.32 13.96 -4.82
N ALA A 96 35.57 15.02 -4.53
CA ALA A 96 36.15 16.32 -4.20
C ALA A 96 35.97 16.53 -2.70
N LYS A 97 37.07 16.30 -1.96
CA LYS A 97 37.24 16.70 -0.57
C LYS A 97 37.38 18.22 -0.50
N THR A 98 36.69 18.85 0.45
CA THR A 98 37.29 19.67 1.53
C THR A 98 36.18 20.01 2.53
N ASN A 99 36.22 19.41 3.73
CA ASN A 99 36.66 20.07 4.98
C ASN A 99 35.59 21.10 5.43
N VAL A 100 34.85 20.91 6.53
CA VAL A 100 35.31 21.04 7.92
C VAL A 100 34.42 20.20 8.88
N ALA A 101 35.06 19.54 9.84
CA ALA A 101 34.44 18.77 10.93
C ALA A 101 34.18 19.67 12.19
N PRO A 102 33.71 19.15 13.34
CA PRO A 102 32.52 19.63 14.05
C PRO A 102 32.82 20.40 15.35
N LYS A 103 31.89 21.27 15.80
CA LYS A 103 31.82 21.71 17.20
C LYS A 103 30.38 21.91 17.67
N THR A 104 29.91 21.02 18.55
CA THR A 104 28.87 21.29 19.56
C THR A 104 29.52 21.99 20.78
N PRO A 105 28.83 22.23 21.91
CA PRO A 105 27.67 23.11 22.15
C PRO A 105 27.97 24.15 23.27
N LYS A 106 27.38 25.36 23.27
CA LYS A 106 27.14 26.18 24.49
C LYS A 106 26.45 27.51 24.19
N LYS A 107 25.25 27.73 24.74
CA LYS A 107 24.92 28.91 25.58
C LYS A 107 23.60 28.69 26.35
N ALA A 108 23.70 28.39 27.65
CA ALA A 108 22.74 28.85 28.67
C ALA A 108 22.86 30.39 28.76
N SER A 109 21.90 31.21 29.16
CA SER A 109 20.86 31.19 30.19
C SER A 109 19.90 32.36 29.87
N VAL A 110 18.67 32.45 30.40
CA VAL A 110 18.25 33.24 31.59
C VAL A 110 16.73 32.97 31.69
N SER A 111 16.20 32.14 32.60
CA SER A 111 15.84 32.36 34.03
C SER A 111 14.69 33.35 34.29
N LYS A 112 13.74 32.89 35.14
CA LYS A 112 12.66 33.57 35.94
C LYS A 112 11.23 33.19 35.53
N THR A 113 10.29 32.78 36.39
CA THR A 113 10.23 32.49 37.85
C THR A 113 8.97 31.63 38.09
N ALA A 114 8.97 30.79 39.11
CA ALA A 114 7.80 30.11 39.64
C ALA A 114 6.77 31.10 40.22
N ASP A 115 5.49 30.72 40.25
CA ASP A 115 4.70 30.88 41.47
C ASP A 115 3.56 29.85 41.58
N LYS A 116 3.37 29.37 42.81
CA LYS A 116 2.37 28.39 43.25
C LYS A 116 1.00 29.07 43.38
N SER A 117 -0.08 28.37 43.03
CA SER A 117 -1.31 28.53 43.81
C SER A 117 -2.06 27.20 43.95
N VAL A 118 -1.81 26.56 45.08
CA VAL A 118 -2.75 25.68 45.78
C VAL A 118 -3.57 26.58 46.70
N LYS A 119 -4.90 26.53 46.60
CA LYS A 119 -5.85 27.11 47.55
C LYS A 119 -7.23 26.55 47.19
N SER A 120 -8.10 26.08 48.08
CA SER A 120 -8.09 25.66 49.48
C SER A 120 -9.38 24.85 49.65
#